data_AF-A0A929Y0A2-F1
#
_entry.id   AF-A0A929Y0A2-F1
#
_cell.length_a   1.000
_cell.length_b   1.000
_cell.length_c   1.000
_cell.angle_alpha   90.00
_cell.angle_beta   90.00
_cell.angle_gamma   90.00
#
_symmetry.space_group_name_H-M   'P 1'
#
loop_
_entity.id
_entity.type
_entity.pdbx_description
1 polymer ?
#
loop_
_entity_poly.entity_id
_entity_poly.type
_entity_poly.pdbx_seq_one_letter_code
_entity_poly.pdbx_strand_id
1 'polypeptide(L)'
;MVKVILNGASGAMGKVVADLISADPDMEVVVGVDRRADMDAAFPIMDSINKVNVAADVVIDFSSVEAADTLLDFIEQKKIPAVICTT
;
A
#
# COMPACT_ATOMS: atom_id res chain seq x y z
N MET A 1 -11.19 -10.36 -7.38
CA MET A 1 -10.38 -9.89 -6.25
C MET A 1 -9.46 -8.79 -6.76
N VAL A 2 -9.64 -7.57 -6.27
CA VAL A 2 -8.80 -6.41 -6.56
C VAL A 2 -7.54 -6.48 -5.71
N LYS A 3 -6.38 -6.39 -6.33
CA LYS A 3 -5.07 -6.48 -5.69
C LYS A 3 -4.57 -5.11 -5.28
N VAL A 4 -4.37 -4.93 -3.98
CA VAL A 4 -4.03 -3.63 -3.38
C VAL A 4 -2.58 -3.62 -2.94
N ILE A 5 -1.87 -2.55 -3.32
CA ILE A 5 -0.66 -2.10 -2.63
C ILE A 5 -1.11 -1.11 -1.55
N LEU A 6 -0.75 -1.38 -0.28
CA LEU A 6 -1.09 -0.49 0.83
C LEU A 6 0.15 0.31 1.26
N ASN A 7 0.21 1.59 0.91
CA ASN A 7 1.30 2.49 1.30
C ASN A 7 1.02 3.15 2.65
N GLY A 8 1.97 3.06 3.59
CA GLY A 8 1.76 3.38 5.01
C GLY A 8 1.14 2.22 5.80
N ALA A 9 1.42 0.97 5.39
CA ALA A 9 0.76 -0.23 5.91
C ALA A 9 0.95 -0.46 7.42
N SER A 10 2.09 -0.06 8.01
CA SER A 10 2.34 -0.26 9.43
C SER A 10 1.77 0.86 10.31
N GLY A 11 1.29 1.95 9.70
CA GLY A 11 0.66 3.07 10.39
C GLY A 11 -0.76 2.76 10.87
N ALA A 12 -1.32 3.63 11.72
CA ALA A 12 -2.64 3.41 12.31
C ALA A 12 -3.74 3.24 11.25
N MET A 13 -3.78 4.11 10.24
CA MET A 13 -4.75 3.99 9.15
C MET A 13 -4.46 2.80 8.22
N GLY A 14 -3.18 2.48 7.98
CA GLY A 14 -2.79 1.29 7.22
C GLY A 14 -3.36 0.01 7.83
N LYS A 15 -3.26 -0.16 9.15
CA LYS A 15 -3.83 -1.32 9.86
C LYS A 15 -5.35 -1.39 9.73
N VAL A 16 -6.05 -0.25 9.91
CA VAL A 16 -7.51 -0.20 9.75
C VAL A 16 -7.93 -0.59 8.33
N VAL A 17 -7.24 -0.09 7.31
CA VAL A 17 -7.54 -0.41 5.91
C VAL A 17 -7.23 -1.88 5.60
N ALA A 18 -6.12 -2.41 6.12
CA ALA A 18 -5.79 -3.83 6.00
C ALA A 18 -6.87 -4.72 6.61
N ASP A 19 -7.37 -4.39 7.81
CA ASP A 19 -8.44 -5.13 8.47
C ASP A 19 -9.74 -5.08 7.65
N LEU A 20 -10.11 -3.91 7.12
CA LEU A 20 -11.28 -3.76 6.26
C LEU A 20 -11.16 -4.58 4.98
N ILE A 21 -10.00 -4.54 4.31
CA ILE A 21 -9.74 -5.35 3.11
C ILE A 21 -9.77 -6.85 3.43
N SER A 22 -9.25 -7.27 4.58
CA SER A 22 -9.26 -8.69 4.97
C SER A 22 -10.66 -9.26 5.17
N ALA A 23 -11.64 -8.40 5.48
CA ALA A 23 -13.05 -8.75 5.63
C ALA A 23 -13.83 -8.69 4.30
N ASP A 24 -13.23 -8.16 3.24
CA ASP A 24 -13.85 -8.03 1.91
C ASP A 24 -13.36 -9.15 0.98
N PRO A 25 -14.23 -10.10 0.57
CA PRO A 25 -13.83 -11.21 -0.30
C PRO A 25 -13.45 -10.77 -1.73
N ASP A 26 -13.77 -9.54 -2.13
CA ASP A 26 -13.46 -9.02 -3.45
C ASP A 26 -12.16 -8.22 -3.48
N MET A 27 -11.40 -8.14 -2.38
CA MET A 27 -10.15 -7.41 -2.29
C MET A 27 -9.06 -8.19 -1.54
N GLU A 28 -7.78 -7.91 -1.85
CA GLU A 28 -6.66 -8.45 -1.09
C GLU A 28 -5.49 -7.44 -1.04
N VAL A 29 -4.79 -7.36 0.09
CA VAL A 29 -3.51 -6.65 0.17
C VAL A 29 -2.41 -7.62 -0.27
N VAL A 30 -1.84 -7.39 -1.46
CA VAL A 30 -0.76 -8.25 -1.98
C VAL A 30 0.62 -7.86 -1.44
N VAL A 31 0.78 -6.59 -1.06
CA VAL A 31 2.01 -6.07 -0.44
C VAL A 31 1.71 -4.76 0.28
N GLY A 32 2.31 -4.59 1.46
CA GLY A 32 2.37 -3.31 2.17
C GLY A 32 3.67 -2.58 1.88
N VAL A 33 3.66 -1.25 2.02
CA VAL A 33 4.87 -0.42 1.97
C VAL A 33 4.95 0.41 3.23
N ASP A 34 6.06 0.27 3.96
CA ASP A 34 6.35 1.06 5.15
C ASP A 34 7.85 0.98 5.47
N ARG A 35 8.46 2.08 5.91
CA ARG A 35 9.88 2.11 6.33
C ARG A 35 10.14 1.20 7.53
N ARG A 36 9.12 0.93 8.35
CA ARG A 36 9.19 -0.01 9.47
C ARG A 36 8.14 -1.08 9.27
N ALA A 37 8.57 -2.32 9.00
CA ALA A 37 7.65 -3.43 8.87
C ALA A 37 6.97 -3.72 10.22
N ASP A 38 5.65 -3.81 10.20
CA ASP A 38 4.90 -4.46 11.26
C ASP A 38 5.14 -5.96 11.18
N MET A 39 5.70 -6.54 12.24
CA MET A 39 6.04 -7.97 12.28
C MET A 39 4.80 -8.85 12.36
N ASP A 40 3.65 -8.27 12.74
CA ASP A 40 2.38 -8.98 12.87
C ASP A 40 1.50 -8.84 11.60
N ALA A 41 2.01 -8.22 10.53
CA ALA A 41 1.26 -8.06 9.29
C ALA A 41 1.00 -9.40 8.58
N ALA A 42 -0.23 -9.58 8.07
CA ALA A 42 -0.65 -10.79 7.36
C ALA A 42 -0.10 -10.90 5.92
N PHE A 43 0.60 -9.86 5.44
CA PHE A 43 1.13 -9.75 4.08
C PHE A 43 2.56 -9.18 4.13
N PRO A 44 3.38 -9.41 3.08
CA PRO A 44 4.74 -8.89 3.05
C PRO A 44 4.74 -7.36 3.07
N ILE A 45 5.66 -6.77 3.84
CA ILE A 45 5.90 -5.32 3.86
C ILE A 45 7.29 -5.02 3.28
N MET A 46 7.32 -4.14 2.29
CA MET A 46 8.53 -3.62 1.66
C MET A 46 8.87 -2.25 2.26
N ASP A 47 10.16 -1.94 2.40
CA ASP A 47 10.63 -0.66 2.93
C ASP A 47 10.52 0.52 1.93
N SER A 48 10.18 0.22 0.67
CA SER A 48 10.05 1.20 -0.41
C SER A 48 9.11 0.70 -1.50
N ILE A 49 8.28 1.60 -2.02
CA ILE A 49 7.37 1.35 -3.15
C ILE A 49 8.13 0.91 -4.41
N ASN A 50 9.37 1.37 -4.59
CA ASN A 50 10.20 1.00 -5.73
C ASN A 50 10.69 -0.45 -5.71
N LYS A 51 10.61 -1.12 -4.55
CA LYS A 51 10.91 -2.55 -4.43
C LYS A 51 9.70 -3.44 -4.72
N VAL A 52 8.51 -2.85 -4.88
CA VAL A 52 7.30 -3.61 -5.24
C VAL A 52 7.46 -4.18 -6.64
N ASN A 53 7.50 -5.51 -6.70
CA ASN A 53 7.67 -6.30 -7.92
C ASN A 53 6.52 -7.30 -8.15
N VAL A 54 5.46 -7.21 -7.34
CA VAL A 54 4.24 -8.00 -7.49
C VAL A 54 3.21 -7.21 -8.32
N ALA A 55 2.36 -7.92 -9.05
CA ALA A 55 1.27 -7.31 -9.81
C ALA A 55 0.14 -6.85 -8.87
N ALA A 56 -0.34 -5.63 -9.08
CA ALA A 56 -1.44 -5.04 -8.32
C ALA A 56 -2.32 -4.19 -9.25
N ASP A 57 -3.58 -4.00 -8.84
CA ASP A 57 -4.59 -3.26 -9.59
C ASP A 57 -4.71 -1.80 -9.11
N VAL A 58 -4.39 -1.53 -7.84
CA VAL A 58 -4.51 -0.19 -7.24
C VAL A 58 -3.51 0.02 -6.10
N VAL A 59 -3.09 1.27 -5.90
CA VAL A 59 -2.42 1.71 -4.67
C VAL A 59 -3.41 2.46 -3.77
N ILE A 60 -3.49 2.09 -2.50
CA ILE A 60 -4.18 2.88 -1.47
C ILE A 60 -3.10 3.45 -0.55
N ASP A 61 -3.11 4.78 -0.38
CA ASP A 61 -2.05 5.50 0.29
C ASP A 61 -2.55 6.27 1.51
N PHE A 62 -2.06 5.84 2.68
CA PHE A 62 -2.20 6.51 3.98
C PHE A 62 -0.83 6.76 4.60
N SER A 63 0.19 6.95 3.77
CA SER A 63 1.55 7.24 4.21
C SER A 63 1.72 8.72 4.60
N SER A 64 2.95 9.09 4.95
CA SER A 64 3.31 10.47 5.26
C SER A 64 3.69 11.26 4.01
N VAL A 65 3.62 12.60 4.08
CA VAL A 65 3.92 13.49 2.94
C VAL A 65 5.31 13.26 2.34
N GLU A 66 6.28 12.79 3.12
CA GLU A 66 7.62 12.47 2.66
C GLU A 66 7.70 11.27 1.70
N ALA A 67 6.62 10.48 1.59
CA ALA A 67 6.52 9.37 0.64
C ALA A 67 5.76 9.75 -0.65
N ALA A 68 5.13 10.93 -0.70
CA ALA A 68 4.25 11.35 -1.79
C ALA A 68 4.97 11.39 -3.14
N ASP A 69 6.13 12.07 -3.23
CA ASP A 69 6.87 12.22 -4.49
C ASP A 69 7.24 10.86 -5.09
N THR A 70 7.78 9.95 -4.27
CA THR A 70 8.18 8.61 -4.73
C THR A 70 6.97 7.77 -5.13
N LEU A 71 5.84 7.92 -4.45
CA LEU A 71 4.60 7.26 -4.84
C LEU A 71 4.09 7.80 -6.19
N LEU A 72 4.08 9.12 -6.38
CA LEU A 72 3.61 9.75 -7.62
C LEU A 72 4.44 9.31 -8.83
N ASP A 73 5.76 9.26 -8.70
CA ASP A 73 6.67 8.73 -9.72
C ASP A 73 6.35 7.27 -10.06
N PHE A 74 6.13 6.44 -9.03
CA PHE A 74 5.81 5.02 -9.20
C PHE A 74 4.49 4.83 -9.95
N ILE A 75 3.42 5.53 -9.56
CA ILE A 75 2.11 5.37 -10.18
C ILE A 75 2.09 5.92 -11.61
N GLU A 76 2.85 6.99 -11.88
CA GLU A 76 3.02 7.51 -13.24
C GLU A 76 3.77 6.51 -14.13
N GLN A 77 4.86 5.91 -13.64
CA GLN A 77 5.66 4.96 -14.38
C GLN A 77 4.90 3.67 -14.66
N LYS A 78 4.21 3.14 -13.64
CA LYS A 78 3.49 1.86 -13.72
C LYS A 78 2.10 1.98 -14.34
N LYS A 79 1.57 3.21 -14.48
CA LYS A 79 0.20 3.48 -14.91
C LYS A 79 -0.83 2.72 -14.08
N ILE A 80 -0.59 2.67 -12.76
CA ILE A 80 -1.49 2.01 -11.80
C ILE A 80 -2.41 3.06 -11.16
N PRO A 81 -3.73 2.80 -11.08
CA PRO A 81 -4.65 3.64 -10.31
C PRO A 81 -4.21 3.83 -8.86
N ALA A 82 -4.52 5.00 -8.29
CA ALA A 82 -4.18 5.31 -6.91
C ALA A 82 -5.29 6.08 -6.20
N VAL A 83 -5.49 5.76 -4.92
CA VAL A 83 -6.28 6.55 -3.96
C VAL A 83 -5.30 7.16 -2.96
N ILE A 84 -5.10 8.47 -3.05
CA ILE A 84 -4.14 9.21 -2.22
C ILE A 84 -4.88 9.90 -1.09
N CYS A 85 -4.61 9.49 0.15
CA CYS A 85 -5.19 10.05 1.36
C CYS A 85 -4.17 10.77 2.26
N THR A 86 -2.90 10.83 1.85
CA THR A 86 -1.88 11.67 2.48
C THR A 86 -2.25 13.15 2.36
N THR A 87 -2.02 13.92 3.42
CA THR A 87 -2.35 15.35 3.54
C THR A 87 -1.12 16.24 3.62
#